data_AF-A0A3D3GYT9-F1
#
_entry.id   AF-A0A3D3GYT9-F1
#
_cell.length_a   1.000
_cell.length_b   1.000
_cell.length_c   1.000
_cell.angle_alpha   90.00
_cell.angle_beta   90.00
_cell.angle_gamma   90.00
#
_symmetry.space_group_name_H-M   'P 1'
#
loop_
_entity.id
_entity.type
_entity.pdbx_description
1 polymer ?
#
loop_
_entity_poly.entity_id
_entity_poly.type
_entity_poly.pdbx_seq_one_letter_code
_entity_poly.pdbx_strand_id
1 'polypeptide(L)'
;MFATHLTMPIKFLSVFDTVAVTRGSLDLDPESFPASSIVFENNILAPHIERAIHILALDEKRLWLQPTLFNQDTRVTEVWFAGNHSDIGSGYWFDGLSDISLQFMLDNIADELTALPLSVLDYSVLNILNFNDKITFDDIVIKPIVNGEMHGQLTTYGHYSIIQSGECELMLLNVFNNLLNTVLTLCVM
;
A
#
# COMPACT_ATOMS: atom_id res chain seq x y z
N MET A 1 9.40 7.45 -8.23
CA MET A 1 8.47 7.18 -7.12
C MET A 1 8.24 8.49 -6.38
N PHE A 2 7.00 8.99 -6.35
CA PHE A 2 6.63 10.39 -6.13
C PHE A 2 7.23 11.06 -4.87
N ALA A 3 7.39 10.29 -3.77
CA ALA A 3 7.82 10.87 -2.51
C ALA A 3 9.28 11.37 -2.51
N THR A 4 10.18 10.86 -3.36
CA THR A 4 11.59 11.35 -3.42
C THR A 4 11.72 12.77 -3.96
N HIS A 5 10.72 13.25 -4.70
CA HIS A 5 10.72 14.57 -5.32
C HIS A 5 9.95 15.62 -4.51
N LEU A 6 9.37 15.23 -3.38
CA LEU A 6 8.71 16.16 -2.47
C LEU A 6 9.75 17.01 -1.75
N THR A 7 9.62 18.33 -1.84
CA THR A 7 10.53 19.30 -1.20
C THR A 7 10.16 19.61 0.24
N MET A 8 9.01 19.12 0.70
CA MET A 8 8.49 19.34 2.05
C MET A 8 8.72 18.12 2.95
N PRO A 9 8.90 18.34 4.26
CA PRO A 9 9.00 17.24 5.21
C PRO A 9 7.75 16.35 5.22
N ILE A 10 7.95 15.04 5.22
CA ILE A 10 6.91 14.03 5.35
C ILE A 10 6.99 13.46 6.77
N LYS A 11 5.98 13.69 7.60
CA LYS A 11 5.99 13.19 8.98
C LYS A 11 5.86 11.67 9.05
N PHE A 12 5.04 11.12 8.17
CA PHE A 12 4.73 9.71 8.17
C PHE A 12 4.48 9.19 6.76
N LEU A 13 5.11 8.06 6.46
CA LEU A 13 4.88 7.28 5.25
C LEU A 13 4.41 5.88 5.67
N SER A 14 3.25 5.45 5.19
CA SER A 14 2.89 4.02 5.23
C SER A 14 2.91 3.46 3.82
N VAL A 15 3.53 2.29 3.68
CA VAL A 15 3.52 1.53 2.44
C VAL A 15 3.11 0.08 2.69
N PHE A 16 2.39 -0.49 1.73
CA PHE A 16 1.96 -1.88 1.74
C PHE A 16 2.79 -2.66 0.72
N ASP A 17 3.42 -3.73 1.21
CA ASP A 17 4.07 -4.80 0.46
C ASP A 17 4.88 -4.35 -0.76
N THR A 18 5.72 -3.34 -0.57
CA THR A 18 6.55 -2.69 -1.60
C THR A 18 7.27 -3.70 -2.49
N VAL A 19 6.91 -3.78 -3.78
CA VAL A 19 7.62 -4.60 -4.78
C VAL A 19 8.45 -3.71 -5.69
N ALA A 20 9.76 -3.96 -5.76
CA ALA A 20 10.60 -3.40 -6.81
C ALA A 20 10.77 -4.43 -7.93
N VAL A 21 10.37 -4.07 -9.14
CA VAL A 21 10.48 -4.91 -10.36
C VAL A 21 11.94 -5.30 -10.68
N THR A 22 12.92 -4.74 -9.95
CA THR A 22 14.33 -5.06 -10.05
C THR A 22 14.71 -6.44 -9.50
N ARG A 23 13.96 -7.02 -8.55
CA ARG A 23 14.32 -8.32 -7.93
C ARG A 23 13.63 -9.54 -8.56
N GLY A 24 12.64 -9.31 -9.43
CA GLY A 24 11.89 -10.36 -10.13
C GLY A 24 12.14 -10.43 -11.64
N SER A 25 12.82 -9.45 -12.24
CA SER A 25 13.39 -9.60 -13.57
C SER A 25 14.51 -10.63 -13.48
N LEU A 26 14.56 -11.58 -14.41
CA LEU A 26 15.72 -12.48 -14.60
C LEU A 26 17.02 -11.72 -14.94
N ASP A 27 16.95 -10.40 -15.00
CA ASP A 27 18.06 -9.50 -15.19
C ASP A 27 18.71 -9.16 -13.85
N LEU A 28 19.79 -9.89 -13.54
CA LEU A 28 20.64 -9.68 -12.37
C LEU A 28 21.71 -8.61 -12.63
N ASP A 29 21.66 -7.92 -13.78
CA ASP A 29 22.60 -6.86 -14.13
C ASP A 29 22.30 -5.59 -13.33
N PRO A 30 23.19 -5.17 -12.42
CA PRO A 30 23.00 -3.95 -11.65
C PRO A 30 22.89 -2.68 -12.51
N GLU A 31 23.42 -2.71 -13.74
CA GLU A 31 23.40 -1.59 -14.67
C GLU A 31 22.05 -1.42 -15.40
N SER A 32 21.18 -2.43 -15.39
CA SER A 32 19.86 -2.37 -16.01
C SER A 32 18.74 -1.96 -15.05
N PHE A 33 19.06 -1.81 -13.76
CA PHE A 33 18.12 -1.28 -12.79
C PHE A 33 17.70 0.15 -13.18
N PRO A 34 16.40 0.49 -13.14
CA PRO A 34 15.94 1.83 -13.43
C PRO A 34 16.63 2.83 -12.49
N ALA A 35 17.16 3.91 -13.08
CA ALA A 35 17.88 4.95 -12.36
C ALA A 35 17.04 5.54 -11.20
N SER A 36 17.52 5.28 -9.97
CA SER A 36 17.54 6.12 -8.75
C SER A 36 16.31 6.99 -8.39
N SER A 37 15.11 6.56 -8.75
CA SER A 37 13.87 7.26 -8.37
C SER A 37 12.98 6.44 -7.44
N ILE A 38 13.55 5.48 -6.70
CA ILE A 38 12.84 4.64 -5.72
C ILE A 38 12.92 5.34 -4.36
N VAL A 39 11.81 5.37 -3.60
CA VAL A 39 11.77 5.96 -2.23
C VAL A 39 12.73 5.29 -1.26
N PHE A 40 13.16 4.08 -1.62
CA PHE A 40 14.01 3.19 -0.85
C PHE A 40 15.25 2.85 -1.69
N GLU A 41 16.34 3.58 -1.47
CA GLU A 41 17.64 3.30 -2.10
C GLU A 41 18.56 2.69 -1.04
N ASN A 42 19.27 1.60 -1.38
CA ASN A 42 20.17 0.92 -0.46
C ASN A 42 19.54 0.49 0.88
N ASN A 43 18.24 0.16 0.88
CA ASN A 43 17.45 -0.17 2.07
C ASN A 43 17.29 1.00 3.08
N ILE A 44 17.42 2.26 2.62
CA ILE A 44 17.32 3.46 3.45
C ILE A 44 16.17 4.35 2.97
N LEU A 45 15.49 4.98 3.93
CA LEU A 45 14.37 5.88 3.68
C LEU A 45 14.88 7.27 3.27
N ALA A 46 14.16 7.95 2.36
CA ALA A 46 14.54 9.30 1.96
C ALA A 46 14.70 10.27 3.18
N PRO A 47 15.70 11.16 3.19
CA PRO A 47 16.02 11.96 4.38
C PRO A 47 14.91 12.88 4.89
N HIS A 48 14.01 13.32 4.02
CA HIS A 48 12.89 14.22 4.36
C HIS A 48 11.68 13.49 4.96
N ILE A 49 11.74 12.17 5.12
CA ILE A 49 10.70 11.36 5.77
C ILE A 49 11.10 11.11 7.23
N GLU A 50 10.24 11.47 8.17
CA GLU A 50 10.52 11.42 9.60
C GLU A 50 10.36 10.00 10.18
N ARG A 51 9.26 9.31 9.87
CA ARG A 51 9.07 7.88 10.17
C ARG A 51 8.31 7.15 9.07
N ALA A 52 8.49 5.84 9.00
CA ALA A 52 7.72 5.00 8.10
C ALA A 52 7.27 3.68 8.75
N ILE A 53 6.10 3.21 8.32
CA ILE A 53 5.64 1.84 8.57
C ILE A 53 5.55 1.12 7.24
N HIS A 54 6.10 -0.09 7.20
CA HIS A 54 6.01 -0.99 6.06
C HIS A 54 5.25 -2.23 6.48
N ILE A 55 4.07 -2.39 5.89
CA ILE A 55 3.18 -3.51 6.15
C ILE A 55 3.44 -4.56 5.09
N LEU A 56 3.76 -5.78 5.49
CA LEU A 56 4.32 -6.83 4.64
C LEU A 56 3.43 -8.07 4.62
N ALA A 57 3.36 -8.72 3.46
CA ALA A 57 2.67 -9.99 3.26
C ALA A 57 3.58 -11.17 3.65
N LEU A 58 3.19 -11.92 4.68
CA LEU A 58 3.93 -13.11 5.13
C LEU A 58 3.77 -14.29 4.18
N ASP A 59 2.59 -14.46 3.58
CA ASP A 59 2.23 -15.65 2.81
C ASP A 59 2.41 -15.47 1.30
N GLU A 60 2.96 -14.34 0.83
CA GLU A 60 3.26 -14.11 -0.59
C GLU A 60 4.37 -15.05 -1.09
N LYS A 61 4.05 -15.87 -2.11
CA LYS A 61 4.91 -16.95 -2.63
C LYS A 61 5.38 -16.68 -4.04
N ARG A 62 4.83 -15.69 -4.74
CA ARG A 62 5.25 -15.35 -6.11
C ARG A 62 6.61 -14.66 -6.05
N LEU A 63 7.59 -15.26 -6.70
CA LEU A 63 8.98 -14.77 -6.70
C LEU A 63 9.12 -13.33 -7.19
N TRP A 64 8.29 -12.91 -8.14
CA TRP A 64 8.33 -11.56 -8.70
C TRP A 64 7.61 -10.50 -7.85
N LEU A 65 6.92 -10.90 -6.77
CA LEU A 65 6.33 -10.00 -5.78
C LEU A 65 7.06 -10.07 -4.44
N GLN A 66 8.32 -10.50 -4.44
CA GLN A 66 9.13 -10.43 -3.23
C GLN A 66 9.26 -8.98 -2.77
N PRO A 67 8.96 -8.69 -1.49
CA PRO A 67 9.01 -7.32 -1.02
C PRO A 67 10.44 -6.80 -0.96
N THR A 68 10.58 -5.51 -1.25
CA THR A 68 11.81 -4.76 -1.06
C THR A 68 11.80 -4.19 0.35
N LEU A 69 12.54 -4.86 1.23
CA LEU A 69 12.73 -4.46 2.62
C LEU A 69 13.61 -3.22 2.74
N PHE A 70 13.37 -2.41 3.78
CA PHE A 70 14.18 -1.24 4.12
C PHE A 70 14.29 -1.01 5.64
N ASN A 71 14.22 -2.10 6.42
CA ASN A 71 14.46 -2.14 7.87
C ASN A 71 15.89 -1.80 8.33
N GLN A 72 16.83 -1.49 7.43
CA GLN A 72 18.15 -1.01 7.85
C GLN A 72 18.09 0.42 8.39
N ASP A 73 17.04 1.17 8.04
CA ASP A 73 16.77 2.49 8.58
C ASP A 73 15.99 2.39 9.89
N THR A 74 16.53 2.99 10.97
CA THR A 74 15.89 2.98 12.30
C THR A 74 14.56 3.73 12.36
N ARG A 75 14.24 4.55 11.36
CA ARG A 75 12.95 5.26 11.23
C ARG A 75 11.84 4.37 10.69
N VAL A 76 12.16 3.16 10.24
CA VAL A 76 11.25 2.24 9.58
C VAL A 76 10.85 1.13 10.54
N THR A 77 9.54 0.88 10.65
CA THR A 77 9.01 -0.30 11.33
C THR A 77 8.38 -1.23 10.29
N GLU A 78 8.95 -2.42 10.13
CA GLU A 78 8.40 -3.48 9.30
C GLU A 78 7.49 -4.39 10.13
N VAL A 79 6.25 -4.60 9.67
CA VAL A 79 5.25 -5.43 10.34
C VAL A 79 4.68 -6.43 9.35
N TRP A 80 4.73 -7.70 9.71
CA TRP A 80 4.30 -8.81 8.86
C TRP A 80 2.91 -9.29 9.26
N PHE A 81 2.02 -9.38 8.28
CA PHE A 81 0.65 -9.87 8.44
C PHE A 81 0.46 -11.16 7.65
N ALA A 82 -0.41 -12.04 8.15
CA ALA A 82 -0.82 -13.23 7.42
C ALA A 82 -1.66 -12.83 6.20
N GLY A 83 -1.41 -13.46 5.06
CA GLY A 83 -1.98 -13.09 3.76
C GLY A 83 -0.92 -12.86 2.68
N ASN A 84 -1.38 -12.89 1.43
CA ASN A 84 -0.60 -12.57 0.24
C ASN A 84 -0.57 -11.06 -0.06
N HIS A 85 0.11 -10.63 -1.13
CA HIS A 85 0.25 -9.22 -1.52
C HIS A 85 -1.07 -8.43 -1.47
N SER A 86 -2.15 -8.97 -2.03
CA SER A 86 -3.46 -8.32 -2.08
C SER A 86 -4.33 -8.57 -0.85
N ASP A 87 -4.04 -9.58 -0.03
CA ASP A 87 -4.64 -9.69 1.31
C ASP A 87 -4.12 -8.58 2.23
N ILE A 88 -2.92 -8.04 1.97
CA ILE A 88 -2.31 -6.98 2.78
C ILE A 88 -2.53 -5.59 2.16
N GLY A 89 -2.33 -5.46 0.85
CA GLY A 89 -2.47 -4.21 0.10
C GLY A 89 -3.89 -3.93 -0.39
N SER A 90 -4.86 -4.81 -0.16
CA SER A 90 -6.18 -4.80 -0.80
C SER A 90 -6.14 -5.23 -2.28
N GLY A 91 -7.31 -5.31 -2.91
CA GLY A 91 -7.51 -5.75 -4.30
C GLY A 91 -8.36 -7.01 -4.47
N TYR A 92 -8.81 -7.61 -3.36
CA TYR A 92 -9.82 -8.68 -3.38
C TYR A 92 -11.20 -8.16 -2.99
N TRP A 93 -12.24 -8.85 -3.47
CA TRP A 93 -13.62 -8.58 -3.07
C TRP A 93 -13.86 -8.88 -1.58
N PHE A 94 -13.22 -9.92 -1.04
CA PHE A 94 -13.23 -10.21 0.39
C PHE A 94 -12.02 -9.56 1.05
N ASP A 95 -12.18 -8.32 1.47
CA ASP A 95 -11.12 -7.41 1.93
C ASP A 95 -10.84 -7.45 3.44
N GLY A 96 -11.51 -8.34 4.19
CA GLY A 96 -11.43 -8.37 5.65
C GLY A 96 -10.01 -8.54 6.22
N LEU A 97 -9.06 -9.13 5.47
CA LEU A 97 -7.65 -9.19 5.84
C LEU A 97 -6.91 -7.87 5.58
N SER A 98 -7.17 -7.21 4.45
CA SER A 98 -6.58 -5.89 4.14
C SER A 98 -7.15 -4.78 5.02
N ASP A 99 -8.38 -4.96 5.52
CA ASP A 99 -8.94 -4.07 6.52
C ASP A 99 -8.22 -4.16 7.87
N ILE A 100 -7.67 -5.33 8.23
CA ILE A 100 -6.85 -5.47 9.44
C ILE A 100 -5.56 -4.68 9.28
N SER A 101 -4.87 -4.82 8.15
CA SER A 101 -3.62 -4.10 7.90
C SER A 101 -3.85 -2.58 7.78
N LEU A 102 -4.94 -2.17 7.13
CA LEU A 102 -5.35 -0.77 7.05
C LEU A 102 -5.72 -0.20 8.43
N GLN A 103 -6.51 -0.92 9.22
CA GLN A 103 -6.86 -0.51 10.58
C GLN A 103 -5.60 -0.34 11.45
N PHE A 104 -4.66 -1.29 11.38
CA PHE A 104 -3.38 -1.17 12.08
C PHE A 104 -2.62 0.10 11.68
N MET A 105 -2.56 0.42 10.38
CA MET A 105 -1.93 1.64 9.88
C MET A 105 -2.60 2.88 10.47
N LEU A 106 -3.94 2.95 10.40
CA LEU A 106 -4.72 4.08 10.91
C LEU A 106 -4.53 4.27 12.42
N ASP A 107 -4.52 3.19 13.19
CA ASP A 107 -4.29 3.23 14.64
C ASP A 107 -2.92 3.84 14.99
N ASN A 108 -1.90 3.63 14.15
CA ASN A 108 -0.56 4.20 14.32
C ASN A 108 -0.45 5.70 13.98
N ILE A 109 -1.51 6.29 13.43
CA ILE A 109 -1.58 7.72 13.08
C ILE A 109 -2.87 8.39 13.54
N ALA A 110 -3.68 7.73 14.37
CA ALA A 110 -5.01 8.21 14.74
C ALA A 110 -4.98 9.60 15.39
N ASP A 111 -3.98 9.86 16.23
CA ASP A 111 -3.78 11.17 16.89
C ASP A 111 -3.26 12.27 15.94
N GLU A 112 -2.78 11.90 14.76
CA GLU A 112 -2.22 12.81 13.75
C GLU A 112 -3.17 13.03 12.56
N LEU A 113 -4.26 12.26 12.49
CA LEU A 113 -5.22 12.27 11.40
C LEU A 113 -6.51 12.99 11.80
N THR A 114 -7.12 13.69 10.86
CA THR A 114 -8.52 14.12 10.97
C THR A 114 -9.35 13.28 10.00
N ALA A 115 -10.04 12.26 10.52
CA ALA A 115 -10.96 11.45 9.74
C ALA A 115 -12.35 12.10 9.72
N LEU A 116 -12.95 12.19 8.55
CA LEU A 116 -14.36 12.58 8.42
C LEU A 116 -15.24 11.37 8.70
N PRO A 117 -16.33 11.51 9.49
CA PRO A 117 -17.25 10.41 9.69
C PRO A 117 -17.97 10.04 8.38
N LEU A 118 -18.16 8.76 8.11
CA LEU A 118 -18.80 8.29 6.86
C LEU A 118 -20.21 8.88 6.65
N SER A 119 -20.91 9.22 7.73
CA SER A 119 -22.25 9.82 7.69
C SER A 119 -22.29 11.22 7.06
N VAL A 120 -21.15 11.92 6.93
CA VAL A 120 -21.10 13.25 6.30
C VAL A 120 -20.73 13.20 4.81
N LEU A 121 -20.41 12.01 4.28
CA LEU A 121 -20.07 11.85 2.88
C LEU A 121 -21.35 11.86 2.02
N ASP A 122 -21.33 12.69 0.97
CA ASP A 122 -22.38 12.68 -0.05
C ASP A 122 -22.01 11.65 -1.13
N TYR A 123 -22.49 10.41 -0.98
CA TYR A 123 -22.23 9.34 -1.95
C TYR A 123 -22.80 9.64 -3.35
N SER A 124 -23.75 10.57 -3.49
CA SER A 124 -24.34 10.88 -4.79
C SER A 124 -23.35 11.53 -5.77
N VAL A 125 -22.28 12.14 -5.25
CA VAL A 125 -21.24 12.79 -6.05
C VAL A 125 -20.04 11.87 -6.34
N LEU A 126 -19.95 10.71 -5.68
CA LEU A 126 -18.86 9.75 -5.83
C LEU A 126 -19.08 8.79 -7.02
N ASN A 127 -19.29 9.36 -8.21
CA ASN A 127 -19.43 8.59 -9.45
C ASN A 127 -18.08 8.53 -10.18
N ILE A 128 -17.73 7.36 -10.70
CA ILE A 128 -16.52 7.19 -11.51
C ILE A 128 -16.85 7.66 -12.94
N LEU A 129 -16.12 8.68 -13.41
CA LEU A 129 -16.36 9.24 -14.74
C LEU A 129 -16.19 8.18 -15.82
N ASN A 130 -17.17 8.06 -16.72
CA ASN A 130 -17.23 7.09 -17.83
C ASN A 130 -17.49 5.63 -17.43
N PHE A 131 -17.81 5.36 -16.16
CA PHE A 131 -18.24 4.04 -15.69
C PHE A 131 -19.63 4.15 -15.05
N ASN A 132 -20.39 3.06 -15.05
CA ASN A 132 -21.69 3.00 -14.36
C ASN A 132 -21.54 2.70 -12.86
N ASP A 133 -20.31 2.44 -12.42
CA ASP A 133 -19.98 2.10 -11.05
C ASP A 133 -19.91 3.35 -10.18
N LYS A 134 -20.29 3.16 -8.90
CA LYS A 134 -20.35 4.22 -7.90
C LYS A 134 -19.66 3.74 -6.65
N ILE A 135 -18.89 4.62 -6.03
CA ILE A 135 -18.34 4.33 -4.70
C ILE A 135 -19.49 4.45 -3.71
N THR A 136 -19.72 3.38 -2.96
CA THR A 136 -20.78 3.24 -1.97
C THR A 136 -20.21 3.18 -0.55
N PHE A 137 -21.09 3.09 0.43
CA PHE A 137 -20.68 2.91 1.81
C PHE A 137 -19.84 1.65 2.00
N ASP A 138 -20.20 0.56 1.32
CA ASP A 138 -19.51 -0.73 1.46
C ASP A 138 -18.09 -0.71 0.88
N ASP A 139 -17.77 0.23 -0.02
CA ASP A 139 -16.43 0.38 -0.62
C ASP A 139 -15.47 1.22 0.25
N ILE A 140 -15.98 1.94 1.26
CA ILE A 140 -15.19 2.85 2.12
C ILE A 140 -15.12 2.32 3.56
N VAL A 141 -16.11 1.56 3.99
CA VAL A 141 -16.18 1.06 5.35
C VAL A 141 -15.11 0.01 5.61
N ILE A 142 -14.29 0.26 6.63
CA ILE A 142 -13.28 -0.69 7.09
C ILE A 142 -13.96 -1.70 8.02
N LYS A 143 -13.94 -2.98 7.66
CA LYS A 143 -14.53 -4.10 8.39
C LYS A 143 -13.46 -5.20 8.61
N PRO A 144 -12.55 -5.06 9.60
CA PRO A 144 -11.51 -6.06 9.84
C PRO A 144 -12.10 -7.42 10.24
N ILE A 145 -11.74 -8.50 9.53
CA ILE A 145 -12.23 -9.86 9.80
C ILE A 145 -11.05 -10.81 10.02
N VAL A 146 -10.74 -11.11 11.29
CA VAL A 146 -9.59 -11.97 11.67
C VAL A 146 -9.68 -13.39 11.08
N ASN A 147 -10.89 -13.89 10.88
CA ASN A 147 -11.16 -15.17 10.22
C ASN A 147 -11.65 -14.96 8.77
N GLY A 148 -11.24 -13.87 8.14
CA GLY A 148 -11.58 -13.54 6.76
C GLY A 148 -11.01 -14.54 5.76
N GLU A 149 -11.38 -14.40 4.50
CA GLU A 149 -10.88 -15.27 3.44
C GLU A 149 -9.39 -15.05 3.22
N MET A 150 -8.60 -16.13 3.30
CA MET A 150 -7.20 -16.13 2.88
C MET A 150 -7.13 -16.55 1.42
N HIS A 151 -6.79 -15.61 0.53
CA HIS A 151 -6.87 -15.86 -0.90
C HIS A 151 -5.71 -16.74 -1.38
N GLY A 152 -6.07 -17.75 -2.17
CA GLY A 152 -5.10 -18.65 -2.78
C GLY A 152 -4.28 -17.96 -3.87
N GLN A 153 -3.00 -18.29 -3.95
CA GLN A 153 -2.12 -17.87 -5.03
C GLN A 153 -1.97 -19.01 -6.03
N LEU A 154 -2.44 -18.80 -7.26
CA LEU A 154 -2.23 -19.77 -8.34
C LEU A 154 -0.85 -19.54 -8.96
N THR A 155 0.05 -20.50 -8.79
CA THR A 155 1.33 -20.56 -9.53
C THR A 155 1.18 -21.55 -10.68
N THR A 156 0.83 -21.09 -11.89
CA THR A 156 0.82 -21.98 -13.07
C THR A 156 2.15 -21.89 -13.83
N TYR A 157 3.02 -22.90 -13.68
CA TYR A 157 4.01 -23.23 -14.70
C TYR A 157 3.34 -24.14 -15.73
N GLY A 158 2.91 -23.57 -16.86
CA GLY A 158 2.34 -24.30 -18.00
C GLY A 158 0.89 -23.93 -18.32
N HIS A 159 0.71 -23.51 -19.59
CA HIS A 159 -0.53 -23.26 -20.33
C HIS A 159 -1.89 -23.21 -19.58
N TYR A 160 -2.43 -21.97 -19.53
CA TYR A 160 -3.81 -21.56 -19.22
C TYR A 160 -4.29 -21.70 -17.76
N SER A 161 -4.24 -20.58 -17.03
CA SER A 161 -5.44 -19.92 -16.44
C SER A 161 -5.07 -18.46 -16.12
N ILE A 162 -5.88 -17.51 -16.58
CA ILE A 162 -5.84 -16.10 -16.15
C ILE A 162 -6.85 -15.96 -15.01
N ILE A 163 -6.38 -15.53 -13.84
CA ILE A 163 -7.13 -14.59 -13.01
C ILE A 163 -6.10 -13.56 -12.54
N GLN A 164 -6.02 -12.46 -13.30
CA GLN A 164 -5.42 -11.22 -12.88
C GLN A 164 -6.54 -10.19 -12.93
N SER A 165 -6.84 -9.56 -11.79
CA SER A 165 -7.14 -8.13 -11.67
C SER A 165 -7.75 -7.86 -10.29
N GLY A 166 -6.91 -7.80 -9.26
CA GLY A 166 -7.06 -6.69 -8.33
C GLY A 166 -6.23 -5.57 -8.94
N GLU A 167 -6.86 -4.52 -9.45
CA GLU A 167 -6.10 -3.32 -9.78
C GLU A 167 -5.62 -2.74 -8.45
N CYS A 168 -4.30 -2.64 -8.26
CA CYS A 168 -3.74 -1.92 -7.12
C CYS A 168 -3.99 -0.43 -7.33
N GLU A 169 -5.07 0.09 -6.77
CA GLU A 169 -5.32 1.53 -6.77
C GLU A 169 -4.42 2.20 -5.73
N LEU A 170 -3.60 3.14 -6.21
CA LEU A 170 -2.76 4.00 -5.39
C LEU A 170 -3.67 4.95 -4.59
N MET A 171 -4.12 4.54 -3.39
CA MET A 171 -4.93 5.42 -2.54
C MET A 171 -4.01 6.44 -1.84
N LEU A 172 -3.91 7.65 -2.40
CA LEU A 172 -3.21 8.79 -1.79
C LEU A 172 -4.17 9.58 -0.90
N LEU A 173 -4.10 9.40 0.43
CA LEU A 173 -4.82 10.25 1.37
C LEU A 173 -3.98 11.49 1.74
N ASN A 174 -4.03 12.55 0.92
CA ASN A 174 -3.42 13.84 1.28
C ASN A 174 -4.27 14.54 2.35
N VAL A 175 -3.91 14.40 3.63
CA VAL A 175 -4.53 15.20 4.70
C VAL A 175 -3.81 16.54 4.80
N PHE A 176 -4.35 17.56 4.12
CA PHE A 176 -3.94 18.94 4.33
C PHE A 176 -4.53 19.46 5.64
N ASN A 177 -3.73 19.50 6.70
CA ASN A 177 -4.10 20.24 7.89
C ASN A 177 -3.61 21.69 7.74
N ASN A 178 -4.54 22.65 7.69
CA ASN A 178 -4.30 24.09 7.47
C ASN A 178 -3.40 24.79 8.52
N LEU A 179 -2.75 24.04 9.42
CA LEU A 179 -1.91 24.54 10.49
C LEU A 179 -0.47 24.01 10.44
N LEU A 180 -0.15 23.00 9.61
CA LEU A 180 1.20 22.43 9.49
C LEU A 180 1.45 22.04 8.02
N ASN A 181 2.58 22.49 7.47
CA ASN A 181 3.05 22.15 6.11
C ASN A 181 3.46 20.66 5.98
N THR A 182 2.56 19.72 6.29
CA THR A 182 2.87 18.30 6.43
C THR A 182 1.99 17.46 5.54
N VAL A 183 2.60 16.53 4.79
CA VAL A 183 1.92 15.54 3.96
C VAL A 183 2.03 14.16 4.64
N LEU A 184 0.90 13.48 4.75
CA LEU A 184 0.78 12.06 5.02
C LEU A 184 0.66 11.36 3.66
N THR A 185 1.56 10.44 3.36
CA THR A 185 1.52 9.70 2.09
C THR A 185 1.20 8.25 2.40
N LEU A 186 0.13 7.75 1.78
CA LEU A 186 -0.21 6.34 1.73
C LEU A 186 0.17 5.83 0.34
N CYS A 187 1.03 4.81 0.26
CA CYS A 187 1.33 4.14 -1.01
C CYS A 187 0.88 2.69 -0.90
N VAL A 188 -0.23 2.38 -1.55
CA VAL A 188 -0.64 1.02 -1.89
C VAL A 188 -0.07 0.77 -3.30
N MET A 189 0.77 -0.25 -3.47
CA MET A 189 1.37 -0.61 -4.76
C MET A 189 0.72 -1.84 -5.35
#